data_AF-A0A9P3EP32-F1
#
_entry.id   AF-A0A9P3EP32-F1
#
_cell.length_a   1.000
_cell.length_b   1.000
_cell.length_c   1.000
_cell.angle_alpha   90.00
_cell.angle_beta   90.00
_cell.angle_gamma   90.00
#
_symmetry.space_group_name_H-M   'P 1'
#
loop_
_entity.id
_entity.type
_entity.pdbx_description
1 polymer ?
#
loop_
_entity_poly.entity_id
_entity_poly.type
_entity_poly.pdbx_seq_one_letter_code
_entity_poly.pdbx_strand_id
1 'polypeptide(L)'
;MTNLQVILSPVPPSATPPINLPINIAIHNPATTPVTFLNWGTPFDPKASLLGVFQINDTTTDHPITIDTIKFNRQLPPSRDDLVEIPAESSMERTVTIPHVPLEEGHEYAVQAKGIWHGIWECARDQVTDSQLQQLDQRGEFESERAVFKVTQTMGAYIDIPTDAARVFSVLSAGGIGIVPSSVGYGIVATEATALQRIYTVKRRQPHKRHAIIGSYVLHRGIHILPPDKMDLVRLLTVDLNLPLGVIAPYRPEHPLIARLDEETLAASSMDDTMAMLVNGGPFQEELVRVAAASGMAVLGSSANLTGQGTKTVVEEIEEEIREAADIVVDYGRVRDGWPRASSTMVDFESMRVVRVGACYEVIRDVVARFAGVQWPESPVISGR
;
A
#
# COMPACT_ATOMS: atom_id res chain seq x y z
N MET A 1 -44.10 -18.43 16.55
CA MET A 1 -42.92 -18.20 15.69
C MET A 1 -41.85 -17.67 16.61
N THR A 2 -40.75 -18.40 16.69
CA THR A 2 -39.57 -18.07 17.49
C THR A 2 -38.99 -16.77 16.96
N ASN A 3 -39.00 -15.72 17.78
CA ASN A 3 -38.71 -14.37 17.31
C ASN A 3 -37.26 -14.00 17.64
N LEU A 4 -36.32 -14.57 16.90
CA LEU A 4 -34.91 -14.15 16.97
C LEU A 4 -34.77 -12.75 16.37
N GLN A 5 -34.07 -11.87 17.07
CA GLN A 5 -33.81 -10.51 16.62
C GLN A 5 -32.41 -10.42 16.04
N VAL A 6 -32.29 -10.06 14.76
CA VAL A 6 -31.00 -9.83 14.10
C VAL A 6 -30.68 -8.35 14.20
N ILE A 7 -29.55 -8.04 14.83
CA ILE A 7 -29.06 -6.67 15.06
C ILE A 7 -27.74 -6.50 14.33
N LEU A 8 -27.60 -5.41 13.59
CA LEU A 8 -26.41 -5.05 12.83
C LEU A 8 -25.74 -3.81 13.43
N SER A 9 -24.41 -3.80 13.36
CA SER A 9 -23.57 -2.69 13.76
C SER A 9 -22.43 -2.58 12.75
N PRO A 10 -22.68 -1.96 11.57
CA PRO A 10 -21.64 -1.72 10.58
C PRO A 10 -20.55 -0.83 11.17
N VAL A 11 -19.30 -1.20 10.91
CA VAL A 11 -18.14 -0.37 11.26
C VAL A 11 -17.92 0.58 10.10
N PRO A 12 -18.00 1.92 10.29
CA PRO A 12 -17.78 2.89 9.22
C PRO A 12 -16.42 2.63 8.54
N PRO A 13 -16.41 2.30 7.23
CA PRO A 13 -15.17 2.02 6.55
C PRO A 13 -14.48 3.32 6.10
N SER A 14 -13.15 3.27 5.95
CA SER A 14 -12.42 4.35 5.28
C SER A 14 -12.80 4.39 3.79
N ALA A 15 -12.88 5.58 3.22
CA ALA A 15 -13.17 5.80 1.79
C ALA A 15 -12.00 5.40 0.85
N THR A 16 -11.04 4.57 1.30
CA THR A 16 -9.89 4.13 0.50
C THR A 16 -10.21 2.82 -0.23
N PRO A 17 -10.26 2.80 -1.57
CA PRO A 17 -10.53 1.56 -2.31
C PRO A 17 -9.34 0.57 -2.25
N PRO A 18 -9.59 -0.75 -2.19
CA PRO A 18 -10.88 -1.40 -2.13
C PRO A 18 -11.52 -1.31 -0.73
N ILE A 19 -12.77 -0.87 -0.67
CA ILE A 19 -13.48 -0.70 0.60
C ILE A 19 -14.01 -2.07 1.07
N ASN A 20 -13.52 -2.49 2.24
CA ASN A 20 -14.04 -3.65 2.96
C ASN A 20 -14.96 -3.15 4.08
N LEU A 21 -16.22 -3.57 4.09
CA LEU A 21 -17.21 -3.16 5.10
C LEU A 21 -17.33 -4.24 6.18
N PRO A 22 -16.79 -4.04 7.39
CA PRO A 22 -17.03 -4.92 8.52
C PRO A 22 -18.42 -4.65 9.10
N ILE A 23 -19.17 -5.71 9.38
CA ILE A 23 -20.48 -5.64 10.03
C ILE A 23 -20.42 -6.55 11.25
N ASN A 24 -20.54 -5.94 12.43
CA ASN A 24 -20.77 -6.69 13.66
C ASN A 24 -22.25 -7.07 13.72
N ILE A 25 -22.54 -8.31 14.07
CA ILE A 25 -23.87 -8.91 13.99
C ILE A 25 -24.14 -9.55 15.33
N ALA A 26 -25.30 -9.28 15.91
CA ALA A 26 -25.81 -9.98 17.08
C ALA A 26 -27.16 -10.61 16.72
N ILE A 27 -27.34 -11.90 17.04
CA ILE A 27 -28.66 -12.53 17.00
C ILE A 27 -29.09 -12.76 18.45
N HIS A 28 -30.18 -12.10 18.85
CA HIS A 28 -30.73 -12.16 20.20
C HIS A 28 -31.93 -13.10 20.28
N ASN A 29 -31.92 -13.98 21.27
CA ASN A 29 -33.04 -14.82 21.64
C ASN A 29 -33.73 -14.25 22.89
N PRO A 30 -34.93 -13.68 22.77
CA PRO A 30 -35.69 -13.16 23.92
C PRO A 30 -36.48 -14.23 24.67
N ALA A 31 -36.51 -15.48 24.17
CA ALA A 31 -37.28 -16.55 24.80
C ALA A 31 -36.57 -17.14 26.02
N THR A 32 -37.35 -17.69 26.95
CA THR A 32 -36.87 -18.40 28.14
C THR A 32 -36.38 -19.83 27.85
N THR A 33 -36.37 -20.23 26.58
CA THR A 33 -35.87 -21.52 26.10
C THR A 33 -34.79 -21.30 25.05
N PRO A 34 -33.81 -22.22 24.92
CA PRO A 34 -32.82 -22.13 23.86
C PRO A 34 -33.47 -22.29 22.49
N VAL A 35 -32.89 -21.63 21.49
CA VAL A 35 -33.33 -21.69 20.10
C VAL A 35 -32.18 -22.14 19.23
N THR A 36 -32.39 -23.19 18.47
CA THR A 36 -31.42 -23.70 17.49
C THR A 36 -31.89 -23.38 16.08
N PHE A 37 -31.01 -22.86 15.23
CA PHE A 37 -31.30 -22.60 13.83
C PHE A 37 -30.18 -23.10 12.91
N LEU A 38 -30.54 -23.32 11.65
CA LEU A 38 -29.60 -23.65 10.59
C LEU A 38 -28.95 -22.37 10.05
N ASN A 39 -27.61 -22.31 10.05
CA ASN A 39 -26.89 -21.10 9.67
C ASN A 39 -26.95 -20.74 8.17
N TRP A 40 -27.48 -21.61 7.31
CA TRP A 40 -27.49 -21.43 5.86
C TRP A 40 -28.29 -20.21 5.43
N GLY A 41 -27.68 -19.34 4.62
CA GLY A 41 -28.36 -18.13 4.14
C GLY A 41 -28.69 -17.13 5.25
N THR A 42 -28.04 -17.27 6.41
CA THR A 42 -28.20 -16.36 7.55
C THR A 42 -26.92 -15.51 7.71
N PRO A 43 -26.95 -14.47 8.55
CA PRO A 43 -25.74 -13.72 8.90
C PRO A 43 -24.63 -14.59 9.55
N PHE A 44 -24.99 -15.76 10.08
CA PHE A 44 -24.05 -16.73 10.66
C PHE A 44 -23.56 -17.78 9.65
N ASP A 45 -23.95 -17.68 8.38
CA ASP A 45 -23.36 -18.49 7.31
C ASP A 45 -21.89 -18.09 7.12
N PRO A 46 -20.92 -19.02 7.08
CA PRO A 46 -19.53 -18.71 6.74
C PRO A 46 -19.36 -17.95 5.42
N LYS A 47 -20.34 -18.03 4.52
CA LYS A 47 -20.34 -17.37 3.21
C LYS A 47 -21.37 -16.24 3.11
N ALA A 48 -21.87 -15.72 4.24
CA ALA A 48 -22.96 -14.73 4.27
C ALA A 48 -22.70 -13.49 3.38
N SER A 49 -21.43 -13.03 3.29
CA SER A 49 -21.04 -11.89 2.44
C SER A 49 -21.21 -12.12 0.94
N LEU A 50 -21.37 -13.37 0.48
CA LEU A 50 -21.51 -13.74 -0.93
C LEU A 50 -22.90 -14.27 -1.28
N LEU A 51 -23.79 -14.46 -0.30
CA LEU A 51 -25.08 -15.12 -0.47
C LEU A 51 -26.25 -14.15 -0.66
N GLY A 52 -25.99 -12.84 -0.71
CA GLY A 52 -27.04 -11.82 -0.80
C GLY A 52 -27.82 -11.59 0.48
N VAL A 53 -27.27 -12.00 1.64
CA VAL A 53 -27.89 -11.80 2.95
C VAL A 53 -27.97 -10.31 3.31
N PHE A 54 -26.97 -9.52 2.90
CA PHE A 54 -26.87 -8.09 3.20
C PHE A 54 -27.29 -7.26 1.99
N GLN A 55 -28.24 -6.36 2.19
CA GLN A 55 -28.66 -5.34 1.25
C GLN A 55 -28.10 -4.00 1.71
N ILE A 56 -27.40 -3.29 0.83
CA ILE A 56 -26.85 -1.96 1.11
C ILE A 56 -27.56 -0.97 0.19
N ASN A 57 -28.06 0.12 0.76
CA ASN A 57 -28.66 1.22 0.00
C ASN A 57 -27.92 2.51 0.33
N ASP A 58 -27.59 3.28 -0.69
CA ASP A 58 -27.16 4.67 -0.54
C ASP A 58 -28.39 5.51 -0.20
N THR A 59 -28.46 6.04 1.02
CA THR A 59 -29.58 6.87 1.47
C THR A 59 -29.43 8.33 1.01
N THR A 60 -28.27 8.70 0.49
CA THR A 60 -27.99 10.03 -0.06
C THR A 60 -28.54 10.18 -1.46
N THR A 61 -28.34 9.14 -2.29
CA THR A 61 -28.78 9.11 -3.69
C THR A 61 -30.06 8.28 -3.92
N ASP A 62 -30.55 7.60 -2.87
CA ASP A 62 -31.68 6.67 -2.92
C ASP A 62 -31.47 5.53 -3.95
N HIS A 63 -30.23 5.04 -4.03
CA HIS A 63 -29.84 3.99 -4.97
C HIS A 63 -29.35 2.72 -4.26
N PRO A 64 -29.81 1.53 -4.67
CA PRO A 64 -29.31 0.27 -4.11
C PRO A 64 -27.90 -0.03 -4.62
N ILE A 65 -27.04 -0.46 -3.70
CA ILE A 65 -25.67 -0.90 -4.02
C ILE A 65 -25.72 -2.37 -4.43
N THR A 66 -25.28 -2.65 -5.65
CA THR A 66 -25.19 -4.02 -6.15
C THR A 66 -23.91 -4.68 -5.63
N ILE A 67 -24.07 -5.79 -4.94
CA ILE A 67 -22.96 -6.65 -4.47
C ILE A 67 -23.07 -7.96 -5.24
N ASP A 68 -21.95 -8.44 -5.77
CA ASP A 68 -21.93 -9.72 -6.47
C ASP A 68 -22.30 -10.87 -5.51
N THR A 69 -23.24 -11.70 -5.95
CA THR A 69 -23.70 -12.87 -5.18
C THR A 69 -23.41 -14.15 -5.94
N ILE A 70 -23.12 -15.21 -5.21
CA ILE A 70 -22.84 -16.54 -5.74
C ILE A 70 -23.89 -17.51 -5.21
N LYS A 71 -24.47 -18.32 -6.11
CA LYS A 71 -25.38 -19.40 -5.72
C LYS A 71 -24.56 -20.62 -5.31
N PHE A 72 -24.86 -21.17 -4.14
CA PHE A 72 -24.25 -22.40 -3.64
C PHE A 72 -25.29 -23.52 -3.55
N ASN A 73 -24.94 -24.71 -4.01
CA ASN A 73 -25.69 -25.91 -3.71
C ASN A 73 -25.26 -26.45 -2.35
N ARG A 74 -26.23 -26.78 -1.49
CA ARG A 74 -26.01 -27.36 -0.17
C ARG A 74 -26.32 -28.86 -0.22
N GLN A 75 -25.54 -29.65 0.51
CA GLN A 75 -25.80 -31.09 0.64
C GLN A 75 -26.92 -31.31 1.66
N LEU A 76 -27.89 -32.16 1.33
CA LEU A 76 -28.98 -32.54 2.23
C LEU A 76 -28.82 -33.98 2.75
N PRO A 77 -29.21 -34.27 4.00
CA PRO A 77 -29.65 -33.30 5.03
C PRO A 77 -28.47 -32.45 5.55
N PRO A 78 -28.73 -31.29 6.19
CA PRO A 78 -27.68 -30.47 6.79
C PRO A 78 -26.86 -31.21 7.86
N SER A 79 -25.60 -30.80 8.04
CA SER A 79 -24.76 -31.33 9.13
C SER A 79 -25.17 -30.71 10.46
N ARG A 80 -24.92 -31.42 11.58
CA ARG A 80 -25.05 -30.83 12.91
C ARG A 80 -24.11 -29.65 13.12
N ASP A 81 -23.01 -29.54 12.37
CA ASP A 81 -22.08 -28.39 12.41
C ASP A 81 -22.66 -27.12 11.77
N ASP A 82 -23.70 -27.25 10.96
CA ASP A 82 -24.42 -26.10 10.39
C ASP A 82 -25.43 -25.49 11.39
N LEU A 83 -25.66 -26.14 12.54
CA LEU A 83 -26.58 -25.70 13.57
C LEU A 83 -25.92 -24.72 14.54
N VAL A 84 -26.63 -23.63 14.82
CA VAL A 84 -26.25 -22.62 15.81
C VAL A 84 -27.33 -22.57 16.88
N GLU A 85 -26.94 -22.74 18.14
CA GLU A 85 -27.84 -22.61 19.29
C GLU A 85 -27.59 -21.28 19.98
N ILE A 86 -28.66 -20.53 20.19
CA ILE A 86 -28.66 -19.33 21.03
C ILE A 86 -29.36 -19.70 22.35
N PRO A 87 -28.65 -19.62 23.50
CA PRO A 87 -29.26 -19.87 24.80
C PRO A 87 -30.47 -18.97 25.07
N ALA A 88 -31.29 -19.36 26.05
CA ALA A 88 -32.40 -18.54 26.53
C ALA A 88 -31.91 -17.15 26.96
N GLU A 89 -32.67 -16.11 26.60
CA GLU A 89 -32.43 -14.71 26.99
C GLU A 89 -31.00 -14.22 26.69
N SER A 90 -30.38 -14.73 25.62
CA SER A 90 -28.97 -14.51 25.28
C SER A 90 -28.79 -14.06 23.84
N SER A 91 -27.56 -13.67 23.49
CA SER A 91 -27.18 -13.26 22.14
C SER A 91 -25.90 -13.97 21.72
N MET A 92 -25.82 -14.28 20.43
CA MET A 92 -24.56 -14.67 19.80
C MET A 92 -24.08 -13.56 18.87
N GLU A 93 -22.78 -13.32 18.87
CA GLU A 93 -22.15 -12.27 18.06
C GLU A 93 -21.21 -12.85 17.01
N ARG A 94 -21.12 -12.17 15.87
CA ARG A 94 -20.19 -12.49 14.79
C ARG A 94 -19.87 -11.23 13.98
N THR A 95 -18.63 -11.12 13.50
CA THR A 95 -18.27 -10.12 12.48
C THR A 95 -18.21 -10.75 11.11
N VAL A 96 -18.83 -10.11 10.12
CA VAL A 96 -18.72 -10.46 8.69
C VAL A 96 -18.16 -9.26 7.94
N THR A 97 -17.21 -9.50 7.03
CA THR A 97 -16.65 -8.46 6.17
C THR A 97 -17.15 -8.65 4.75
N ILE A 98 -17.82 -7.64 4.21
CA ILE A 98 -18.22 -7.59 2.80
C ILE A 98 -17.07 -6.93 2.02
N PRO A 99 -16.43 -7.64 1.08
CA PRO A 99 -15.30 -7.09 0.34
C PRO A 99 -15.77 -6.23 -0.85
N HIS A 100 -14.92 -5.28 -1.26
CA HIS A 100 -15.07 -4.49 -2.50
C HIS A 100 -16.42 -3.77 -2.66
N VAL A 101 -16.95 -3.18 -1.59
CA VAL A 101 -18.21 -2.44 -1.67
C VAL A 101 -17.98 -1.08 -2.34
N PRO A 102 -18.72 -0.71 -3.40
CA PRO A 102 -18.53 0.56 -4.10
C PRO A 102 -19.23 1.69 -3.33
N LEU A 103 -18.62 2.10 -2.21
CA LEU A 103 -19.09 3.20 -1.39
C LEU A 103 -18.40 4.51 -1.78
N GLU A 104 -19.16 5.60 -1.77
CA GLU A 104 -18.71 6.95 -2.08
C GLU A 104 -18.46 7.75 -0.80
N GLU A 105 -17.45 8.61 -0.83
CA GLU A 105 -17.10 9.46 0.30
C GLU A 105 -18.20 10.46 0.62
N GLY A 106 -18.47 10.67 1.91
CA GLY A 106 -19.46 11.65 2.37
C GLY A 106 -20.90 11.18 2.29
N HIS A 107 -21.16 10.08 1.57
CA HIS A 107 -22.47 9.46 1.48
C HIS A 107 -22.81 8.69 2.76
N GLU A 108 -24.10 8.67 3.05
CA GLU A 108 -24.72 7.84 4.07
C GLU A 108 -25.33 6.59 3.43
N TYR A 109 -25.17 5.46 4.10
CA TYR A 109 -25.64 4.15 3.65
C TYR A 109 -26.45 3.47 4.75
N ALA A 110 -27.43 2.67 4.34
CA ALA A 110 -28.17 1.78 5.22
C ALA A 110 -27.89 0.33 4.81
N VAL A 111 -27.40 -0.48 5.76
CA VAL A 111 -27.29 -1.93 5.59
C VAL A 111 -28.44 -2.64 6.30
N GLN A 112 -28.98 -3.67 5.67
CA GLN A 112 -30.05 -4.49 6.23
C GLN A 112 -29.80 -5.96 5.89
N ALA A 113 -29.99 -6.85 6.85
CA ALA A 113 -29.93 -8.30 6.63
C ALA A 113 -31.34 -8.83 6.39
N LYS A 114 -31.52 -9.58 5.31
CA LYS A 114 -32.79 -10.23 4.96
C LYS A 114 -32.55 -11.66 4.50
N GLY A 115 -33.45 -12.55 4.86
CA GLY A 115 -33.35 -13.93 4.42
C GLY A 115 -34.42 -14.83 5.02
N ILE A 116 -34.16 -16.12 4.91
CA ILE A 116 -35.04 -17.18 5.40
C ILE A 116 -34.27 -18.03 6.40
N TRP A 117 -34.81 -18.21 7.59
CA TRP A 117 -34.47 -19.33 8.46
C TRP A 117 -34.88 -20.62 7.75
N HIS A 118 -33.90 -21.35 7.22
CA HIS A 118 -34.14 -22.63 6.55
C HIS A 118 -34.48 -23.77 7.53
N GLY A 119 -34.20 -23.57 8.82
CA GLY A 119 -34.61 -24.42 9.93
C GLY A 119 -34.45 -23.65 11.24
N ILE A 120 -35.50 -23.58 12.06
CA ILE A 120 -35.48 -22.92 13.38
C ILE A 120 -36.35 -23.70 14.37
N TRP A 121 -35.81 -23.99 15.55
CA TRP A 121 -36.44 -24.85 16.55
C TRP A 121 -36.26 -24.31 17.96
N GLU A 122 -37.32 -24.30 18.76
CA GLU A 122 -37.31 -23.94 20.19
C GLU A 122 -36.84 -25.12 21.04
N CYS A 123 -35.58 -25.50 20.84
CA CYS A 123 -34.92 -26.54 21.61
C CYS A 123 -33.38 -26.38 21.57
N ALA A 124 -32.69 -27.13 22.42
CA ALA A 124 -31.24 -27.22 22.38
C ALA A 124 -30.76 -27.97 21.13
N ARG A 125 -29.50 -27.77 20.74
CA ARG A 125 -28.90 -28.31 19.51
C ARG A 125 -28.90 -29.83 19.46
N ASP A 126 -28.72 -30.48 20.61
CA ASP A 126 -28.72 -31.93 20.73
C ASP A 126 -30.13 -32.53 20.59
N GLN A 127 -31.17 -31.74 20.88
CA GLN A 127 -32.58 -32.11 20.77
C GLN A 127 -33.14 -31.99 19.35
N VAL A 128 -32.40 -31.36 18.42
CA VAL A 128 -32.78 -31.34 16.99
C VAL A 128 -32.63 -32.76 16.42
N THR A 129 -33.75 -33.30 15.95
CA THR A 129 -33.86 -34.68 15.45
C THR A 129 -33.47 -34.78 13.97
N ASP A 130 -33.01 -35.96 13.55
CA ASP A 130 -32.63 -36.19 12.14
C ASP A 130 -33.83 -36.05 11.19
N SER A 131 -35.05 -36.35 11.65
CA SER A 131 -36.28 -36.12 10.88
C SER A 131 -36.52 -34.64 10.61
N GLN A 132 -36.26 -33.77 11.60
CA GLN A 132 -36.37 -32.32 11.43
C GLN A 132 -35.33 -31.80 10.42
N LEU A 133 -34.12 -32.35 10.41
CA LEU A 133 -33.07 -31.99 9.44
C LEU A 133 -33.35 -32.49 8.03
N GLN A 134 -34.08 -33.60 7.88
CA GLN A 134 -34.51 -34.10 6.56
C GLN A 134 -35.67 -33.29 5.97
N GLN A 135 -36.61 -32.87 6.81
CA GLN A 135 -37.84 -32.22 6.37
C GLN A 135 -37.68 -30.70 6.22
N LEU A 136 -36.99 -30.04 7.15
CA LEU A 136 -36.82 -28.57 7.19
C LEU A 136 -38.16 -27.80 7.11
N ASP A 137 -39.20 -28.31 7.77
CA ASP A 137 -40.55 -27.74 7.74
C ASP A 137 -40.70 -26.46 8.58
N GLN A 138 -39.82 -26.26 9.55
CA GLN A 138 -39.84 -25.10 10.47
C GLN A 138 -39.01 -23.97 9.87
N ARG A 139 -39.65 -23.14 9.05
CA ARG A 139 -39.02 -22.01 8.35
C ARG A 139 -39.68 -20.70 8.73
N GLY A 140 -38.93 -19.60 8.57
CA GLY A 140 -39.44 -18.26 8.78
C GLY A 140 -38.60 -17.22 8.06
N GLU A 141 -39.16 -16.07 7.75
CA GLU A 141 -38.40 -14.93 7.24
C GLU A 141 -37.75 -14.18 8.40
N PHE A 142 -36.63 -13.52 8.12
CA PHE A 142 -36.07 -12.53 9.03
C PHE A 142 -35.69 -11.26 8.28
N GLU A 143 -35.79 -10.17 9.02
CA GLU A 143 -35.39 -8.84 8.59
C GLU A 143 -34.79 -8.14 9.81
N SER A 144 -33.56 -7.64 9.66
CA SER A 144 -32.96 -6.76 10.67
C SER A 144 -33.49 -5.33 10.56
N GLU A 145 -33.15 -4.50 11.53
CA GLU A 145 -33.21 -3.06 11.35
C GLU A 145 -32.32 -2.60 10.19
N ARG A 146 -32.59 -1.38 9.72
CA ARG A 146 -31.72 -0.66 8.78
C ARG A 146 -30.63 0.04 9.59
N ALA A 147 -29.47 -0.57 9.68
CA ALA A 147 -28.33 0.02 10.37
C ALA A 147 -27.66 1.04 9.44
N VAL A 148 -27.75 2.31 9.84
CA VAL A 148 -27.23 3.45 9.08
C VAL A 148 -25.78 3.73 9.47
N PHE A 149 -24.92 3.98 8.49
CA PHE A 149 -23.56 4.42 8.69
C PHE A 149 -23.17 5.46 7.64
N LYS A 150 -22.31 6.39 8.02
CA LYS A 150 -21.77 7.38 7.10
C LYS A 150 -20.36 6.99 6.71
N VAL A 151 -20.05 7.04 5.43
CA VAL A 151 -18.66 6.93 4.95
C VAL A 151 -18.02 8.28 5.22
N THR A 152 -17.37 8.37 6.37
CA THR A 152 -16.54 9.51 6.70
C THR A 152 -15.11 9.22 6.31
N GLN A 153 -14.43 10.25 5.83
CA GLN A 153 -12.98 10.25 5.84
C GLN A 153 -12.56 10.00 7.29
N THR A 154 -12.07 8.80 7.59
CA THR A 154 -11.34 8.62 8.83
C THR A 154 -10.08 9.44 8.61
N MET A 155 -9.94 10.59 9.28
CA MET A 155 -8.64 11.25 9.47
C MET A 155 -7.74 10.34 10.33
N GLY A 156 -7.50 9.12 9.86
CA GLY A 156 -6.30 8.38 10.17
C GLY A 156 -5.29 8.86 9.14
N ALA A 157 -4.54 9.90 9.46
CA ALA A 157 -3.41 10.37 8.67
C ALA A 157 -2.27 9.33 8.74
N TYR A 158 -2.50 8.14 8.22
CA TYR A 158 -1.46 7.14 8.04
C TYR A 158 -1.23 6.96 6.55
N ILE A 159 0.05 6.93 6.22
CA ILE A 159 0.52 6.71 4.86
C ILE A 159 0.56 5.20 4.64
N ASP A 160 -0.25 4.69 3.71
CA ASP A 160 -0.22 3.28 3.27
C ASP A 160 0.80 3.10 2.14
N ILE A 161 2.07 3.02 2.54
CA ILE A 161 3.20 2.91 1.63
C ILE A 161 3.11 1.67 0.72
N PRO A 162 2.79 0.45 1.21
CA PRO A 162 2.64 -0.72 0.34
C PRO A 162 1.61 -0.52 -0.78
N THR A 163 0.43 0.03 -0.45
CA THR A 163 -0.62 0.27 -1.44
C THR A 163 -0.17 1.32 -2.46
N ASP A 164 0.40 2.44 -2.01
CA ASP A 164 0.87 3.49 -2.93
C ASP A 164 2.02 3.02 -3.83
N ALA A 165 2.98 2.27 -3.27
CA ALA A 165 4.08 1.69 -4.04
C ALA A 165 3.57 0.70 -5.10
N ALA A 166 2.54 -0.10 -4.78
CA ALA A 166 1.90 -0.99 -5.74
C ALA A 166 1.19 -0.22 -6.88
N ARG A 167 0.50 0.89 -6.56
CA ARG A 167 -0.12 1.77 -7.57
C ARG A 167 0.93 2.40 -8.50
N VAL A 168 2.01 2.94 -7.92
CA VAL A 168 3.11 3.50 -8.71
C VAL A 168 3.75 2.42 -9.57
N PHE A 169 4.06 1.25 -9.02
CA PHE A 169 4.65 0.16 -9.79
C PHE A 169 3.76 -0.27 -10.96
N SER A 170 2.44 -0.36 -10.77
CA SER A 170 1.49 -0.65 -11.86
C SER A 170 1.65 0.34 -13.02
N VAL A 171 1.71 1.64 -12.73
CA VAL A 171 1.95 2.69 -13.73
C VAL A 171 3.32 2.55 -14.40
N LEU A 172 4.40 2.35 -13.64
CA LEU A 172 5.74 2.21 -14.21
C LEU A 172 5.86 0.97 -15.10
N SER A 173 5.30 -0.17 -14.68
CA SER A 173 5.31 -1.42 -15.43
C SER A 173 4.53 -1.35 -16.75
N ALA A 174 3.58 -0.41 -16.85
CA ALA A 174 2.85 -0.10 -18.09
C ALA A 174 3.57 0.94 -18.98
N GLY A 175 4.80 1.34 -18.64
CA GLY A 175 5.58 2.35 -19.38
C GLY A 175 5.26 3.80 -19.01
N GLY A 176 4.61 4.01 -17.87
CA GLY A 176 4.30 5.34 -17.33
C GLY A 176 5.45 5.97 -16.52
N ILE A 177 5.25 7.22 -16.13
CA ILE A 177 6.16 8.03 -15.31
C ILE A 177 5.51 8.31 -13.95
N GLY A 178 6.28 8.15 -12.88
CA GLY A 178 5.85 8.53 -11.53
C GLY A 178 6.63 9.73 -11.00
N ILE A 179 5.97 10.61 -10.25
CA ILE A 179 6.61 11.51 -9.29
C ILE A 179 6.38 10.95 -7.89
N VAL A 180 7.47 10.71 -7.18
CA VAL A 180 7.44 10.01 -5.89
C VAL A 180 8.26 10.74 -4.83
N PRO A 181 7.87 10.66 -3.55
CA PRO A 181 8.65 11.25 -2.48
C PRO A 181 9.88 10.38 -2.18
N SER A 182 11.00 11.03 -1.90
CA SER A 182 12.13 10.46 -1.16
C SER A 182 12.42 11.34 0.05
N SER A 183 13.28 10.89 0.97
CA SER A 183 13.64 11.68 2.14
C SER A 183 14.40 12.96 1.77
N VAL A 184 15.05 13.02 0.61
CA VAL A 184 15.90 14.15 0.18
C VAL A 184 15.27 15.04 -0.90
N GLY A 185 14.05 14.74 -1.34
CA GLY A 185 13.35 15.48 -2.40
C GLY A 185 12.42 14.60 -3.23
N TYR A 186 11.59 15.23 -4.05
CA TYR A 186 10.75 14.50 -5.00
C TYR A 186 11.58 14.01 -6.18
N GLY A 187 11.34 12.77 -6.61
CA GLY A 187 11.97 12.13 -7.76
C GLY A 187 10.96 11.88 -8.87
N ILE A 188 11.38 12.08 -10.12
CA ILE A 188 10.65 11.62 -11.31
C ILE A 188 11.31 10.33 -11.79
N VAL A 189 10.52 9.26 -11.85
CA VAL A 189 10.99 7.87 -11.98
C VAL A 189 10.27 7.12 -13.09
N ALA A 190 10.98 6.16 -13.68
CA ALA A 190 10.47 5.22 -14.67
C ALA A 190 11.28 3.90 -14.63
N THR A 191 10.76 2.86 -15.29
CA THR A 191 11.42 1.55 -15.45
C THR A 191 11.78 1.26 -16.91
N GLU A 192 10.97 1.74 -17.85
CA GLU A 192 11.13 1.50 -19.29
C GLU A 192 11.88 2.64 -20.02
N ALA A 193 12.67 2.29 -21.03
CA ALA A 193 13.53 3.23 -21.76
C ALA A 193 12.76 4.39 -22.41
N THR A 194 11.59 4.10 -23.00
CA THR A 194 10.73 5.12 -23.62
C THR A 194 10.22 6.15 -22.61
N ALA A 195 9.86 5.72 -21.41
CA ALA A 195 9.48 6.60 -20.31
C ALA A 195 10.66 7.43 -19.79
N LEU A 196 11.86 6.83 -19.70
CA LEU A 196 13.08 7.56 -19.33
C LEU A 196 13.45 8.62 -20.37
N GLN A 197 13.23 8.37 -21.66
CA GLN A 197 13.43 9.37 -22.71
C GLN A 197 12.42 10.52 -22.64
N ARG A 198 11.15 10.23 -22.32
CA ARG A 198 10.15 11.26 -22.00
C ARG A 198 10.61 12.13 -20.82
N ILE A 199 11.17 11.52 -19.77
CA ILE A 199 11.76 12.23 -18.62
C ILE A 199 12.93 13.13 -19.07
N TYR A 200 13.84 12.65 -19.92
CA TYR A 200 14.92 13.47 -20.48
C TYR A 200 14.39 14.71 -21.21
N THR A 201 13.38 14.48 -22.06
CA THR A 201 12.77 15.50 -22.91
C THR A 201 12.09 16.58 -22.08
N VAL A 202 11.18 16.20 -21.19
CA VAL A 202 10.41 17.16 -20.38
C VAL A 202 11.31 17.97 -19.45
N LYS A 203 12.36 17.35 -18.91
CA LYS A 203 13.33 18.03 -18.03
C LYS A 203 14.33 18.91 -18.76
N ARG A 204 14.30 18.92 -20.10
CA ARG A 204 15.29 19.61 -20.96
C ARG A 204 16.71 19.22 -20.57
N ARG A 205 16.91 17.93 -20.32
CA ARG A 205 18.11 17.40 -19.68
C ARG A 205 19.24 17.34 -20.70
N GLN A 206 20.40 17.86 -20.31
CA GLN A 206 21.59 17.81 -21.17
C GLN A 206 22.11 16.37 -21.28
N PRO A 207 22.68 15.94 -22.43
CA PRO A 207 23.09 14.55 -22.66
C PRO A 207 24.05 13.97 -21.61
N HIS A 208 24.90 14.82 -21.01
CA HIS A 208 25.85 14.38 -19.99
C HIS A 208 25.23 14.12 -18.60
N LYS A 209 23.96 14.50 -18.38
CA LYS A 209 23.27 14.34 -17.09
C LYS A 209 22.62 12.96 -17.03
N ARG A 210 23.08 12.12 -16.11
CA ARG A 210 22.69 10.70 -16.02
C ARG A 210 21.53 10.44 -15.07
N HIS A 211 20.76 9.39 -15.29
CA HIS A 211 19.83 8.87 -14.28
C HIS A 211 20.62 8.15 -13.19
N ALA A 212 20.08 8.17 -11.97
CA ALA A 212 20.55 7.30 -10.91
C ALA A 212 19.61 6.10 -10.81
N ILE A 213 20.14 4.98 -10.35
CA ILE A 213 19.31 3.89 -9.85
C ILE A 213 18.69 4.32 -8.53
N ILE A 214 17.38 4.21 -8.44
CA ILE A 214 16.66 4.32 -7.18
C ILE A 214 16.79 2.95 -6.50
N GLY A 215 17.48 2.90 -5.37
CA GLY A 215 17.94 1.65 -4.78
C GLY A 215 17.54 1.45 -3.33
N SER A 216 18.04 0.34 -2.80
CA SER A 216 17.97 -0.08 -1.40
C SER A 216 19.34 -0.59 -0.97
N TYR A 217 19.55 -0.76 0.34
CA TYR A 217 20.81 -1.38 0.81
C TYR A 217 20.98 -2.81 0.26
N VAL A 218 19.87 -3.54 0.09
CA VAL A 218 19.88 -4.90 -0.50
C VAL A 218 20.35 -4.87 -1.96
N LEU A 219 19.81 -3.96 -2.77
CA LEU A 219 20.24 -3.81 -4.17
C LEU A 219 21.67 -3.32 -4.27
N HIS A 220 22.07 -2.36 -3.43
CA HIS A 220 23.45 -1.89 -3.35
C HIS A 220 24.42 -3.07 -3.16
N ARG A 221 24.16 -3.94 -2.18
CA ARG A 221 25.02 -5.10 -1.88
C ARG A 221 25.06 -6.12 -3.03
N GLY A 222 23.96 -6.24 -3.79
CA GLY A 222 23.86 -7.15 -4.93
C GLY A 222 24.51 -6.63 -6.21
N ILE A 223 24.47 -5.32 -6.42
CA ILE A 223 24.87 -4.68 -7.68
C ILE A 223 26.26 -4.05 -7.60
N HIS A 224 26.57 -3.30 -6.55
CA HIS A 224 27.88 -2.64 -6.43
C HIS A 224 28.98 -3.60 -6.02
N ILE A 225 30.19 -3.34 -6.52
CA ILE A 225 31.41 -4.07 -6.23
C ILE A 225 32.27 -3.16 -5.36
N LEU A 226 32.31 -3.44 -4.06
CA LEU A 226 33.14 -2.74 -3.09
C LEU A 226 33.85 -3.73 -2.16
N PRO A 227 35.04 -3.39 -1.66
CA PRO A 227 35.68 -4.16 -0.60
C PRO A 227 34.86 -4.13 0.71
N PRO A 228 35.06 -5.11 1.62
CA PRO A 228 34.23 -5.27 2.81
C PRO A 228 34.15 -4.03 3.72
N ASP A 229 35.27 -3.33 3.93
CA ASP A 229 35.34 -2.12 4.75
C ASP A 229 34.44 -0.99 4.21
N LYS A 230 34.37 -0.83 2.89
CA LYS A 230 33.51 0.17 2.24
C LYS A 230 32.04 -0.27 2.24
N MET A 231 31.76 -1.56 2.08
CA MET A 231 30.39 -2.11 2.25
C MET A 231 29.88 -1.90 3.67
N ASP A 232 30.72 -2.11 4.67
CA ASP A 232 30.41 -1.87 6.09
C ASP A 232 30.18 -0.38 6.36
N LEU A 233 30.97 0.51 5.76
CA LEU A 233 30.75 1.95 5.87
C LEU A 233 29.41 2.40 5.24
N VAL A 234 29.04 1.87 4.07
CA VAL A 234 27.72 2.14 3.48
C VAL A 234 26.61 1.63 4.40
N ARG A 235 26.77 0.44 4.98
CA ARG A 235 25.80 -0.10 5.95
C ARG A 235 25.66 0.78 7.19
N LEU A 236 26.78 1.20 7.77
CA LEU A 236 26.81 2.08 8.93
C LEU A 236 26.02 3.36 8.65
N LEU A 237 26.29 4.01 7.51
CA LEU A 237 25.62 5.26 7.15
C LEU A 237 24.13 5.05 6.85
N THR A 238 23.79 4.04 6.06
CA THR A 238 22.43 3.91 5.48
C THR A 238 21.47 3.09 6.33
N VAL A 239 21.96 2.06 7.02
CA VAL A 239 21.14 1.15 7.83
C VAL A 239 21.23 1.54 9.30
N ASP A 240 22.44 1.57 9.86
CA ASP A 240 22.60 1.74 11.30
C ASP A 240 22.31 3.20 11.74
N LEU A 241 22.64 4.18 10.89
CA LEU A 241 22.39 5.61 11.14
C LEU A 241 21.23 6.20 10.33
N ASN A 242 20.59 5.40 9.47
CA ASN A 242 19.41 5.80 8.70
C ASN A 242 19.60 7.10 7.88
N LEU A 243 20.77 7.28 7.26
CA LEU A 243 21.08 8.43 6.41
C LEU A 243 20.87 8.11 4.92
N PRO A 244 20.28 9.03 4.14
CA PRO A 244 20.20 8.88 2.68
C PRO A 244 21.57 9.12 2.05
N LEU A 245 21.96 8.26 1.12
CA LEU A 245 23.30 8.32 0.52
C LEU A 245 23.28 7.94 -0.96
N GLY A 246 23.83 8.82 -1.79
CA GLY A 246 24.18 8.47 -3.17
C GLY A 246 25.50 7.72 -3.19
N VAL A 247 25.46 6.43 -3.45
CA VAL A 247 26.65 5.58 -3.57
C VAL A 247 27.03 5.51 -5.05
N ILE A 248 28.25 5.88 -5.39
CA ILE A 248 28.84 5.68 -6.72
C ILE A 248 29.95 4.63 -6.56
N ALA A 249 29.87 3.55 -7.34
CA ALA A 249 30.84 2.45 -7.29
C ALA A 249 30.82 1.65 -8.59
N PRO A 250 31.87 0.84 -8.86
CA PRO A 250 31.81 -0.20 -9.87
C PRO A 250 30.61 -1.14 -9.63
N TYR A 251 30.04 -1.69 -10.70
CA TYR A 251 28.82 -2.51 -10.63
C TYR A 251 28.95 -3.82 -11.40
N ARG A 252 28.07 -4.78 -11.11
CA ARG A 252 27.98 -6.08 -11.79
C ARG A 252 27.05 -5.97 -13.00
N PRO A 253 27.55 -5.91 -14.24
CA PRO A 253 26.69 -5.80 -15.42
C PRO A 253 25.82 -7.04 -15.61
N GLU A 254 26.23 -8.21 -15.12
CA GLU A 254 25.48 -9.47 -15.21
C GLU A 254 24.34 -9.58 -14.19
N HIS A 255 24.20 -8.62 -13.26
CA HIS A 255 23.09 -8.63 -12.32
C HIS A 255 21.76 -8.55 -13.10
N PRO A 256 20.74 -9.40 -12.83
CA PRO A 256 19.55 -9.50 -13.67
C PRO A 256 18.83 -8.18 -13.95
N LEU A 257 18.76 -7.30 -12.94
CA LEU A 257 18.16 -5.97 -13.09
C LEU A 257 18.97 -5.03 -14.00
N ILE A 258 20.28 -5.18 -14.04
CA ILE A 258 21.19 -4.37 -14.87
C ILE A 258 21.23 -4.92 -16.29
N ALA A 259 21.36 -6.25 -16.42
CA ALA A 259 21.37 -6.94 -17.71
C ALA A 259 20.07 -6.78 -18.52
N ARG A 260 18.97 -6.38 -17.86
CA ARG A 260 17.69 -6.05 -18.52
C ARG A 260 17.70 -4.67 -19.20
N LEU A 261 18.53 -3.74 -18.74
CA LEU A 261 18.58 -2.40 -19.31
C LEU A 261 19.15 -2.46 -20.73
N ASP A 262 18.55 -1.71 -21.65
CA ASP A 262 19.14 -1.53 -22.98
C ASP A 262 20.44 -0.70 -22.90
N GLU A 263 21.23 -0.77 -23.96
CA GLU A 263 22.55 -0.13 -24.03
C GLU A 263 22.46 1.39 -23.81
N GLU A 264 21.44 2.04 -24.37
CA GLU A 264 21.23 3.48 -24.23
C GLU A 264 20.89 3.88 -22.78
N THR A 265 19.99 3.15 -22.13
CA THR A 265 19.60 3.38 -20.73
C THR A 265 20.76 3.12 -19.78
N LEU A 266 21.55 2.07 -20.03
CA LEU A 266 22.74 1.77 -19.26
C LEU A 266 23.80 2.86 -19.40
N ALA A 267 24.07 3.32 -20.62
CA ALA A 267 24.99 4.43 -20.88
C ALA A 267 24.50 5.74 -20.24
N ALA A 268 23.18 5.98 -20.23
CA ALA A 268 22.55 7.11 -19.58
C ALA A 268 22.54 7.02 -18.03
N SER A 269 22.96 5.89 -17.45
CA SER A 269 22.92 5.63 -16.01
C SER A 269 24.26 5.22 -15.40
N SER A 270 25.33 5.16 -16.21
CA SER A 270 26.69 4.79 -15.78
C SER A 270 27.76 5.70 -16.37
N MET A 271 28.93 5.76 -15.71
CA MET A 271 30.10 6.52 -16.16
C MET A 271 31.36 5.82 -15.66
N ASP A 272 32.36 5.65 -16.55
CA ASP A 272 33.66 5.08 -16.19
C ASP A 272 33.53 3.77 -15.39
N ASP A 273 32.69 2.85 -15.87
CA ASP A 273 32.34 1.57 -15.24
C ASP A 273 31.71 1.67 -13.84
N THR A 274 31.31 2.87 -13.41
CA THR A 274 30.60 3.11 -12.15
C THR A 274 29.12 3.43 -12.37
N MET A 275 28.31 3.12 -11.37
CA MET A 275 26.88 3.40 -11.34
C MET A 275 26.52 4.18 -10.07
N ALA A 276 25.65 5.17 -10.21
CA ALA A 276 25.13 5.91 -9.08
C ALA A 276 23.81 5.30 -8.59
N MET A 277 23.72 5.02 -7.29
CA MET A 277 22.53 4.50 -6.63
C MET A 277 22.18 5.36 -5.42
N LEU A 278 20.92 5.81 -5.32
CA LEU A 278 20.41 6.39 -4.08
C LEU A 278 20.00 5.25 -3.14
N VAL A 279 20.72 5.10 -2.04
CA VAL A 279 20.48 4.11 -0.98
C VAL A 279 19.83 4.81 0.21
N ASN A 280 18.80 4.17 0.79
CA ASN A 280 18.02 4.70 1.90
C ASN A 280 17.38 6.07 1.62
N GLY A 281 16.65 6.18 0.51
CA GLY A 281 15.83 7.37 0.22
C GLY A 281 14.51 7.44 1.00
N GLY A 282 14.36 6.65 2.07
CA GLY A 282 13.17 6.61 2.92
C GLY A 282 12.19 5.47 2.60
N PRO A 283 11.17 5.27 3.45
CA PRO A 283 10.34 4.07 3.44
C PRO A 283 9.57 3.83 2.13
N PHE A 284 9.07 4.89 1.49
CA PHE A 284 8.38 4.77 0.19
C PHE A 284 9.30 4.25 -0.90
N GLN A 285 10.53 4.80 -0.97
CA GLN A 285 11.53 4.35 -1.93
C GLN A 285 11.88 2.88 -1.72
N GLU A 286 12.14 2.47 -0.48
CA GLU A 286 12.49 1.09 -0.14
C GLU A 286 11.40 0.11 -0.60
N GLU A 287 10.13 0.45 -0.38
CA GLU A 287 9.01 -0.41 -0.77
C GLU A 287 8.81 -0.44 -2.29
N LEU A 288 8.86 0.70 -2.98
CA LEU A 288 8.76 0.75 -4.44
C LEU A 288 9.87 -0.06 -5.10
N VAL A 289 11.11 0.08 -4.61
CA VAL A 289 12.27 -0.68 -5.09
C VAL A 289 12.08 -2.17 -4.83
N ARG A 290 11.56 -2.56 -3.66
CA ARG A 290 11.29 -3.96 -3.31
C ARG A 290 10.29 -4.60 -4.28
N VAL A 291 9.17 -3.93 -4.56
CA VAL A 291 8.12 -4.45 -5.46
C VAL A 291 8.60 -4.49 -6.91
N ALA A 292 9.31 -3.45 -7.38
CA ALA A 292 9.86 -3.43 -8.72
C ALA A 292 10.93 -4.50 -8.94
N ALA A 293 11.87 -4.65 -8.00
CA ALA A 293 12.93 -5.65 -8.08
C ALA A 293 12.38 -7.09 -8.04
N ALA A 294 11.34 -7.35 -7.23
CA ALA A 294 10.64 -8.63 -7.21
C ALA A 294 10.00 -8.99 -8.57
N SER A 295 9.69 -7.97 -9.37
CA SER A 295 9.16 -8.11 -10.74
C SER A 295 10.26 -8.05 -11.82
N GLY A 296 11.53 -8.08 -11.42
CA GLY A 296 12.67 -8.05 -12.34
C GLY A 296 12.91 -6.69 -13.01
N MET A 297 12.41 -5.60 -12.43
CA MET A 297 12.55 -4.24 -12.95
C MET A 297 13.40 -3.35 -12.04
N ALA A 298 14.33 -2.60 -12.62
CA ALA A 298 15.05 -1.53 -11.93
C ALA A 298 14.26 -0.23 -12.03
N VAL A 299 14.20 0.54 -10.95
CA VAL A 299 13.64 1.89 -10.96
C VAL A 299 14.76 2.89 -11.20
N LEU A 300 14.64 3.68 -12.27
CA LEU A 300 15.60 4.70 -12.62
C LEU A 300 14.94 6.07 -12.50
N GLY A 301 15.71 7.09 -12.17
CA GLY A 301 15.15 8.42 -12.08
C GLY A 301 16.14 9.52 -11.74
N SER A 302 15.57 10.70 -11.57
CA SER A 302 16.29 11.88 -11.09
C SER A 302 15.34 12.78 -10.31
N SER A 303 15.84 13.85 -9.70
CA SER A 303 14.98 14.80 -8.97
C SER A 303 13.87 15.38 -9.86
N ALA A 304 12.66 15.57 -9.35
CA ALA A 304 11.50 16.10 -10.10
C ALA A 304 11.58 17.63 -10.21
N ASN A 305 12.41 18.12 -11.13
CA ASN A 305 12.57 19.55 -11.42
C ASN A 305 13.09 19.81 -12.84
N LEU A 306 12.97 21.03 -13.35
CA LEU A 306 13.71 21.40 -14.55
C LEU A 306 15.22 21.37 -14.33
N THR A 307 15.97 20.90 -15.33
CA THR A 307 17.42 20.70 -15.21
C THR A 307 18.11 21.98 -14.73
N GLY A 308 18.83 21.90 -13.60
CA GLY A 308 19.56 23.02 -13.01
C GLY A 308 18.77 23.88 -12.00
N GLN A 309 17.45 23.68 -11.86
CA GLN A 309 16.60 24.52 -10.99
C GLN A 309 16.45 24.04 -9.53
N GLY A 310 17.35 23.16 -9.09
CA GLY A 310 17.32 22.59 -7.73
C GLY A 310 16.24 21.51 -7.53
N THR A 311 16.53 20.56 -6.65
CA THR A 311 15.57 19.52 -6.25
C THR A 311 14.43 20.14 -5.43
N LYS A 312 13.18 19.82 -5.77
CA LYS A 312 12.01 20.31 -5.04
C LYS A 312 11.69 19.42 -3.85
N THR A 313 11.18 20.03 -2.79
CA THR A 313 10.99 19.37 -1.50
C THR A 313 9.52 19.20 -1.12
N VAL A 314 8.62 19.73 -1.93
CA VAL A 314 7.16 19.59 -1.86
C VAL A 314 6.61 19.59 -3.29
N VAL A 315 5.43 19.01 -3.53
CA VAL A 315 4.88 18.83 -4.89
C VAL A 315 4.54 20.17 -5.55
N GLU A 316 4.06 21.14 -4.79
CA GLU A 316 3.66 22.46 -5.29
C GLU A 316 4.84 23.28 -5.82
N GLU A 317 6.07 22.95 -5.40
CA GLU A 317 7.30 23.57 -5.92
C GLU A 317 7.76 22.94 -7.26
N ILE A 318 7.17 21.82 -7.68
CA ILE A 318 7.50 21.14 -8.96
C ILE A 318 6.85 21.90 -10.11
N GLU A 319 7.65 22.17 -11.15
CA GLU A 319 7.19 22.88 -12.34
C GLU A 319 6.03 22.14 -13.01
N GLU A 320 5.01 22.89 -13.47
CA GLU A 320 3.78 22.33 -14.02
C GLU A 320 4.05 21.34 -15.15
N GLU A 321 4.95 21.68 -16.09
CA GLU A 321 5.32 20.80 -17.20
C GLU A 321 5.92 19.45 -16.75
N ILE A 322 6.56 19.41 -15.58
CA ILE A 322 7.08 18.17 -14.99
C ILE A 322 5.95 17.38 -14.33
N ARG A 323 5.00 18.06 -13.64
CA ARG A 323 3.82 17.43 -13.03
C ARG A 323 2.89 16.83 -14.09
N GLU A 324 2.61 17.57 -15.16
CA GLU A 324 1.75 17.12 -16.27
C GLU A 324 2.34 15.92 -17.04
N ALA A 325 3.66 15.78 -17.07
CA ALA A 325 4.31 14.65 -17.72
C ALA A 325 4.24 13.35 -16.91
N ALA A 326 3.90 13.42 -15.61
CA ALA A 326 3.79 12.26 -14.74
C ALA A 326 2.38 11.64 -14.85
N ASP A 327 2.35 10.32 -15.02
CA ASP A 327 1.11 9.54 -15.06
C ASP A 327 0.57 9.26 -13.64
N ILE A 328 1.41 9.44 -12.62
CA ILE A 328 1.03 9.39 -11.20
C ILE A 328 1.93 10.30 -10.36
N VAL A 329 1.35 10.97 -9.36
CA VAL A 329 2.06 11.74 -8.34
C VAL A 329 1.67 11.22 -6.97
N VAL A 330 2.65 10.81 -6.17
CA VAL A 330 2.46 10.49 -4.75
C VAL A 330 2.90 11.71 -3.94
N ASP A 331 1.99 12.31 -3.19
CA ASP A 331 2.24 13.51 -2.40
C ASP A 331 2.15 13.18 -0.90
N TYR A 332 3.30 13.18 -0.22
CA TYR A 332 3.40 13.01 1.23
C TYR A 332 3.80 14.33 1.93
N GLY A 333 3.59 15.47 1.27
CA GLY A 333 3.97 16.78 1.76
C GLY A 333 5.48 17.01 1.69
N ARG A 334 6.00 17.82 2.62
CA ARG A 334 7.40 18.23 2.63
C ARG A 334 8.32 17.08 3.07
N VAL A 335 9.39 16.86 2.31
CA VAL A 335 10.36 15.79 2.59
C VAL A 335 11.21 16.05 3.85
N ARG A 336 11.63 14.98 4.52
CA ARG A 336 12.34 14.99 5.82
C ARG A 336 13.70 15.70 5.79
N ASP A 337 14.56 15.33 4.84
CA ASP A 337 15.98 15.72 4.75
C ASP A 337 16.20 16.76 3.64
N GLY A 338 15.17 17.55 3.32
CA GLY A 338 15.25 18.61 2.32
C GLY A 338 16.02 19.85 2.77
N TRP A 339 16.28 19.98 4.08
CA TRP A 339 16.99 21.11 4.68
C TRP A 339 18.30 20.66 5.35
N PRO A 340 19.40 21.45 5.22
CA PRO A 340 19.49 22.72 4.51
C PRO A 340 19.76 22.57 3.01
N ARG A 341 19.93 21.35 2.52
CA ARG A 341 20.15 21.04 1.10
C ARG A 341 19.30 19.86 0.70
N ALA A 342 18.48 20.05 -0.32
CA ALA A 342 17.80 18.96 -1.00
C ALA A 342 18.79 18.14 -1.85
N SER A 343 18.35 16.95 -2.28
CA SER A 343 19.15 15.92 -2.96
C SER A 343 20.19 15.25 -2.07
N SER A 344 20.49 13.98 -2.32
CA SER A 344 21.43 13.20 -1.49
C SER A 344 22.88 13.71 -1.60
N THR A 345 23.64 13.59 -0.52
CA THR A 345 25.09 13.59 -0.60
C THR A 345 25.54 12.41 -1.47
N MET A 346 26.40 12.65 -2.46
CA MET A 346 26.92 11.60 -3.35
C MET A 346 28.41 11.40 -3.13
N VAL A 347 28.80 10.15 -2.96
CA VAL A 347 30.17 9.75 -2.69
C VAL A 347 30.57 8.67 -3.69
N ASP A 348 31.70 8.90 -4.34
CA ASP A 348 32.44 7.87 -5.04
C ASP A 348 33.19 7.06 -4.00
N PHE A 349 32.71 5.84 -3.76
CA PHE A 349 33.28 4.94 -2.77
C PHE A 349 34.56 4.28 -3.27
N GLU A 350 34.85 4.26 -4.58
CA GLU A 350 36.14 3.76 -5.05
C GLU A 350 37.26 4.71 -4.62
N SER A 351 37.11 6.00 -4.95
CA SER A 351 38.10 7.03 -4.62
C SER A 351 37.91 7.68 -3.25
N MET A 352 36.83 7.32 -2.52
CA MET A 352 36.39 7.96 -1.27
C MET A 352 36.26 9.48 -1.41
N ARG A 353 35.73 9.93 -2.54
CA ARG A 353 35.57 11.35 -2.88
C ARG A 353 34.11 11.77 -2.84
N VAL A 354 33.84 12.91 -2.22
CA VAL A 354 32.53 13.57 -2.28
C VAL A 354 32.32 14.14 -3.68
N VAL A 355 31.36 13.58 -4.41
CA VAL A 355 30.95 14.04 -5.75
C VAL A 355 29.89 15.14 -5.64
N ARG A 356 29.05 15.08 -4.60
CA ARG A 356 28.05 16.12 -4.32
C ARG A 356 27.84 16.28 -2.82
N VAL A 357 27.93 17.52 -2.35
CA VAL A 357 27.46 17.92 -1.02
C VAL A 357 25.94 18.08 -1.08
N GLY A 358 25.20 17.26 -0.31
CA GLY A 358 23.74 17.28 -0.30
C GLY A 358 23.18 17.13 1.11
N ALA A 359 22.01 16.51 1.22
CA ALA A 359 21.35 16.18 2.47
C ALA A 359 22.29 15.42 3.42
N CYS A 360 22.20 15.76 4.70
CA CYS A 360 22.93 15.13 5.81
C CYS A 360 24.47 15.16 5.68
N TYR A 361 25.05 15.97 4.80
CA TYR A 361 26.50 15.96 4.52
C TYR A 361 27.35 16.13 5.78
N GLU A 362 26.98 17.04 6.67
CA GLU A 362 27.71 17.34 7.89
C GLU A 362 27.78 16.12 8.82
N VAL A 363 26.68 15.37 8.92
CA VAL A 363 26.61 14.13 9.71
C VAL A 363 27.44 13.03 9.05
N ILE A 364 27.26 12.83 7.73
CA ILE A 364 28.00 11.80 6.98
C ILE A 364 29.52 12.07 7.08
N ARG A 365 29.94 13.33 6.93
CA ARG A 365 31.36 13.74 7.05
C ARG A 365 31.94 13.42 8.42
N ASP A 366 31.23 13.73 9.50
CA ASP A 366 31.71 13.43 10.86
C ASP A 366 31.87 11.92 11.08
N VAL A 367 30.88 11.13 10.67
CA VAL A 367 30.92 9.66 10.78
C VAL A 367 32.10 9.10 9.97
N VAL A 368 32.26 9.52 8.72
CA VAL A 368 33.36 9.05 7.85
C VAL A 368 34.73 9.43 8.42
N ALA A 369 34.87 10.64 8.97
CA ALA A 369 36.10 11.06 9.63
C ALA A 369 36.43 10.19 10.86
N ARG A 370 35.44 9.85 11.69
CA ARG A 370 35.64 9.07 12.93
C ARG A 370 35.88 7.59 12.67
N PHE A 371 35.09 6.98 11.79
CA PHE A 371 35.03 5.53 11.64
C PHE A 371 35.81 5.01 10.43
N ALA A 372 36.08 5.85 9.43
CA ALA A 372 36.90 5.48 8.26
C ALA A 372 38.20 6.29 8.17
N GLY A 373 38.43 7.27 9.04
CA GLY A 373 39.65 8.08 9.05
C GLY A 373 39.81 9.03 7.85
N VAL A 374 38.79 9.17 7.01
CA VAL A 374 38.84 10.00 5.80
C VAL A 374 38.36 11.41 6.10
N GLN A 375 39.21 12.40 5.83
CA GLN A 375 38.87 13.82 6.00
C GLN A 375 38.30 14.39 4.71
N TRP A 376 37.01 14.74 4.73
CA TRP A 376 36.36 15.45 3.62
C TRP A 376 36.32 16.97 3.85
N PRO A 377 36.25 17.77 2.77
CA PRO A 377 36.17 19.22 2.86
C PRO A 377 34.98 19.70 3.71
N GLU A 378 35.12 20.88 4.30
CA GLU A 378 33.99 21.53 4.94
C GLU A 378 32.87 21.82 3.94
N SER A 379 31.66 21.85 4.50
CA SER A 379 30.46 22.18 3.76
C SER A 379 30.54 23.62 3.25
N PRO A 380 30.25 23.93 1.99
CA PRO A 380 30.19 25.31 1.51
C PRO A 380 29.19 26.12 2.35
N VAL A 381 29.57 27.35 2.73
CA VAL A 381 28.70 28.26 3.49
C VAL A 381 27.39 28.45 2.73
N ILE A 382 26.28 28.17 3.40
CA ILE A 382 24.93 28.42 2.85
C ILE A 382 24.66 29.92 3.02
N SER A 383 24.88 30.70 1.97
CA SER A 383 24.58 32.13 1.96
C SER A 383 23.07 32.34 1.95
N GLY A 384 22.48 32.65 3.10
CA GLY A 384 21.06 32.91 3.25
C GLY A 384 20.59 32.74 4.69
N ARG A 385 20.79 33.76 5.52
CA ARG A 385 19.94 34.07 6.66
C ARG A 385 19.31 35.42 6.43
#